data_AF-A0AAQ3KVU1-F1
#
_entry.id   AF-A0AAQ3KVU1-F1
#
_cell.length_a   1.000
_cell.length_b   1.000
_cell.length_c   1.000
_cell.angle_alpha   90.00
_cell.angle_beta   90.00
_cell.angle_gamma   90.00
#
_symmetry.space_group_name_H-M   'P 1'
#
loop_
_entity.id
_entity.type
_entity.pdbx_description
1 polymer ?
#
loop_
_entity_poly.entity_id
_entity_poly.type
_entity_poly.pdbx_seq_one_letter_code
_entity_poly.pdbx_strand_id
1 'polypeptide(L)'
;MLYLLTLLIFQAWLTTITLSICKAFDLLEMLKKEEEILNAVKERQSKGGEDFTREILDERTKRAETWHSNAASQATYSKPAEPITCATFAQDVIEGRANLLQAHEHKHQPMIFGPASLVGGRLTSERERMAAQVFQPSYRLPTMSIEEAGLRENEEMVREECQTHGGSKLVLAQG
;
A
#
# COMPACT_ATOMS: atom_id res chain seq x y z
N MET A 1 -12.76 -53.35 -36.15
CA MET A 1 -12.03 -52.73 -35.02
C MET A 1 -11.51 -51.34 -35.36
N LEU A 2 -10.72 -51.14 -36.43
CA LEU A 2 -10.13 -49.83 -36.77
C LEU A 2 -11.17 -48.72 -37.07
N TYR A 3 -12.22 -49.02 -37.86
CA TYR A 3 -13.31 -48.07 -38.16
C TYR A 3 -14.12 -47.64 -36.95
N LEU A 4 -14.31 -48.54 -35.98
CA LEU A 4 -15.04 -48.25 -34.75
C LEU A 4 -14.23 -47.27 -33.87
N LEU A 5 -12.90 -47.46 -33.83
CA LEU A 5 -11.98 -46.58 -33.12
C LEU A 5 -11.96 -45.17 -33.72
N THR A 6 -11.88 -45.06 -35.06
CA THR A 6 -11.91 -43.75 -35.74
C THR A 6 -13.23 -43.00 -35.55
N LEU A 7 -14.35 -43.73 -35.53
CA LEU A 7 -15.68 -43.15 -35.30
C LEU A 7 -15.82 -42.62 -33.86
N LEU A 8 -15.34 -43.38 -32.87
CA LEU A 8 -15.34 -42.96 -31.46
C LEU A 8 -14.44 -41.74 -31.21
N ILE A 9 -13.25 -41.70 -31.85
CA ILE A 9 -12.35 -40.54 -31.77
C ILE A 9 -13.02 -39.29 -32.35
N PHE A 10 -13.66 -39.42 -33.52
CA PHE A 10 -14.37 -38.31 -34.15
C PHE A 10 -15.51 -37.78 -33.27
N GLN A 11 -16.30 -38.69 -32.68
CA GLN A 11 -17.39 -38.32 -31.78
C GLN A 11 -16.88 -37.61 -30.51
N ALA A 12 -15.81 -38.11 -29.88
CA ALA A 12 -15.20 -37.47 -28.71
C ALA A 12 -14.65 -36.07 -29.04
N TRP A 13 -14.08 -35.91 -30.24
CA TRP A 13 -13.57 -34.64 -30.72
C TRP A 13 -14.69 -33.62 -30.95
N LEU A 14 -15.79 -34.03 -31.58
CA LEU A 14 -16.97 -33.19 -31.75
C LEU A 14 -17.55 -32.74 -30.40
N THR A 15 -17.70 -33.64 -29.43
CA THR A 15 -18.21 -33.26 -28.10
C THR A 15 -17.29 -32.29 -27.38
N THR A 16 -15.98 -32.42 -27.56
CA THR A 16 -14.99 -31.50 -26.98
C THR A 16 -15.12 -30.11 -27.60
N ILE A 17 -15.30 -30.04 -28.92
CA ILE A 17 -15.52 -28.78 -29.64
C ILE A 17 -16.82 -28.13 -29.16
N THR A 18 -17.93 -28.88 -29.12
CA THR A 18 -19.21 -28.34 -28.63
C THR A 18 -19.10 -27.80 -27.21
N LEU A 19 -18.46 -28.54 -26.30
CA LEU A 19 -18.24 -28.08 -24.93
C LEU A 19 -17.38 -26.80 -24.87
N SER A 20 -16.32 -26.73 -25.69
CA SER A 20 -15.45 -25.55 -25.74
C SER A 20 -16.19 -24.31 -26.26
N ILE A 21 -17.09 -24.50 -27.24
CA ILE A 21 -17.93 -23.45 -27.79
C ILE A 21 -18.93 -22.96 -26.74
N CYS A 22 -19.60 -23.88 -26.02
CA CYS A 22 -20.52 -23.49 -24.94
C CYS A 22 -19.81 -22.65 -23.87
N LYS A 23 -18.62 -23.09 -23.43
CA LYS A 23 -17.82 -22.31 -22.47
C LYS A 23 -17.42 -20.94 -23.01
N ALA A 24 -17.08 -20.83 -24.30
CA ALA A 24 -16.76 -19.56 -24.92
C ALA A 24 -17.96 -18.61 -24.93
N PHE A 25 -19.18 -19.13 -25.18
CA PHE A 25 -20.40 -18.33 -25.09
C PHE A 25 -20.72 -17.88 -23.66
N ASP A 26 -20.57 -18.75 -22.66
CA ASP A 26 -20.78 -18.39 -21.25
C ASP A 26 -19.83 -17.25 -20.82
N LEU A 27 -18.56 -17.34 -21.22
CA LEU A 27 -17.57 -16.28 -20.97
C LEU A 27 -17.90 -14.99 -21.72
N LEU A 28 -18.38 -15.09 -22.96
CA LEU A 28 -18.77 -13.92 -23.75
C LEU A 28 -19.94 -13.17 -23.11
N GLU A 29 -20.94 -13.89 -22.60
CA GLU A 29 -22.05 -13.29 -21.86
C GLU A 29 -21.60 -12.62 -20.56
N MET A 30 -20.65 -13.22 -19.84
CA MET A 30 -20.07 -12.63 -18.64
C MET A 30 -19.31 -11.33 -18.95
N LEU A 31 -18.44 -11.36 -19.96
CA LEU A 31 -17.67 -10.18 -20.39
C LEU A 31 -18.59 -9.04 -20.85
N LYS A 32 -19.68 -9.35 -21.54
CA LYS A 32 -20.67 -8.34 -21.93
C LYS A 32 -21.33 -7.67 -20.72
N LYS A 33 -21.68 -8.44 -19.69
CA LYS A 33 -22.22 -7.89 -18.43
C LYS A 33 -21.20 -7.02 -17.71
N GLU A 34 -19.93 -7.44 -17.66
CA GLU A 34 -18.85 -6.63 -17.07
C GLU A 34 -18.63 -5.32 -17.84
N GLU A 35 -18.70 -5.36 -19.17
CA GLU A 35 -18.62 -4.17 -20.02
C GLU A 35 -19.80 -3.21 -19.77
N GLU A 36 -21.02 -3.72 -19.64
CA GLU A 36 -22.20 -2.91 -19.31
C GLU A 36 -22.05 -2.22 -17.93
N ILE A 37 -21.56 -2.95 -16.92
CA ILE A 37 -21.27 -2.39 -15.59
C ILE A 37 -20.18 -1.30 -15.70
N LEU A 38 -19.10 -1.57 -16.44
CA LEU A 38 -18.00 -0.62 -16.62
C LEU A 38 -18.47 0.66 -17.34
N ASN A 39 -19.32 0.52 -18.36
CA ASN A 39 -19.92 1.64 -19.07
C ASN A 39 -20.84 2.44 -18.15
N ALA A 40 -21.65 1.78 -17.30
CA ALA A 40 -22.48 2.47 -16.31
C ALA A 40 -21.63 3.26 -15.30
N VAL A 41 -20.50 2.72 -14.86
CA VAL A 41 -19.54 3.42 -13.99
C VAL A 41 -18.91 4.61 -14.71
N LYS A 42 -18.50 4.44 -15.97
CA LYS A 42 -17.93 5.52 -16.80
C LYS A 42 -18.93 6.66 -17.02
N GLU A 43 -20.20 6.34 -17.23
CA GLU A 43 -21.26 7.35 -17.33
C GLU A 43 -21.50 8.10 -16.03
N ARG A 44 -21.46 7.41 -14.88
CA ARG A 44 -21.53 8.07 -13.56
C ARG A 44 -20.35 9.02 -13.36
N GLN A 45 -19.16 8.60 -13.76
CA GLN A 45 -17.95 9.43 -13.71
C GLN A 45 -18.06 10.66 -14.63
N SER A 46 -18.65 10.55 -15.82
CA SER A 46 -18.77 11.68 -16.76
C SER A 46 -19.86 12.68 -16.37
N LYS A 47 -20.93 12.23 -15.71
CA LYS A 47 -22.06 13.08 -15.30
C LYS A 47 -21.84 13.81 -13.97
N GLY A 48 -20.92 13.34 -13.12
CA GLY A 48 -20.69 13.90 -11.79
C GLY A 48 -19.27 13.69 -11.28
N GLY A 49 -18.26 14.03 -12.08
CA GLY A 49 -16.85 13.74 -11.78
C GLY A 49 -16.40 14.13 -10.35
N GLU A 50 -16.79 15.29 -9.84
CA GLU A 50 -16.47 15.70 -8.46
C GLU A 50 -17.29 14.94 -7.40
N ASP A 51 -18.59 14.75 -7.59
CA ASP A 51 -19.44 14.02 -6.64
C ASP A 51 -19.09 12.53 -6.58
N PHE A 52 -18.77 11.92 -7.72
CA PHE A 52 -18.33 10.54 -7.83
C PHE A 52 -16.94 10.32 -7.21
N THR A 53 -16.00 11.23 -7.43
CA THR A 53 -14.68 11.16 -6.77
C THR A 53 -14.81 11.37 -5.27
N ARG A 54 -15.71 12.25 -4.82
CA ARG A 54 -16.02 12.44 -3.40
C ARG A 54 -16.65 11.19 -2.78
N GLU A 55 -17.60 10.55 -3.46
CA GLU A 55 -18.23 9.30 -3.01
C GLU A 55 -17.21 8.15 -2.90
N ILE A 56 -16.29 8.01 -3.86
CA ILE A 56 -15.20 7.03 -3.80
C ILE A 56 -14.26 7.30 -2.61
N LEU A 57 -13.92 8.57 -2.38
CA LEU A 57 -13.06 8.95 -1.26
C LEU A 57 -13.74 8.70 0.09
N ASP A 58 -15.04 8.95 0.19
CA ASP A 58 -15.86 8.67 1.37
C ASP A 58 -15.93 7.15 1.64
N GLU A 59 -16.20 6.33 0.62
CA GLU A 59 -16.21 4.86 0.75
C GLU A 59 -14.85 4.34 1.25
N ARG A 60 -13.75 4.83 0.67
CA ARG A 60 -12.40 4.44 1.08
C ARG A 60 -12.10 4.84 2.52
N THR A 61 -12.54 6.01 2.93
CA THR A 61 -12.38 6.50 4.31
C THR A 61 -13.13 5.59 5.27
N LYS A 62 -14.40 5.29 4.97
CA LYS A 62 -15.21 4.34 5.75
C LYS A 62 -14.59 2.94 5.81
N ARG A 63 -13.96 2.48 4.73
CA ARG A 63 -13.26 1.19 4.69
C ARG A 63 -12.00 1.20 5.55
N ALA A 64 -11.24 2.28 5.54
CA ALA A 64 -10.08 2.44 6.41
C ALA A 64 -10.51 2.51 7.88
N GLU A 65 -11.55 3.29 8.21
CA GLU A 65 -12.10 3.39 9.55
C GLU A 65 -12.60 2.05 10.09
N THR A 66 -13.38 1.32 9.29
CA THR A 66 -13.85 -0.03 9.66
C THR A 66 -12.70 -1.00 9.83
N TRP A 67 -11.66 -0.92 9.00
CA TRP A 67 -10.45 -1.73 9.18
C TRP A 67 -9.73 -1.40 10.49
N HIS A 68 -9.48 -0.12 10.78
CA HIS A 68 -8.85 0.31 12.03
C HIS A 68 -9.68 -0.08 13.26
N SER A 69 -10.99 0.09 13.19
CA SER A 69 -11.93 -0.29 14.25
C SER A 69 -11.92 -1.81 14.48
N ASN A 70 -11.95 -2.61 13.41
CA ASN A 70 -11.86 -4.07 13.49
C ASN A 70 -10.50 -4.53 14.00
N ALA A 71 -9.40 -3.94 13.53
CA ALA A 71 -8.04 -4.25 13.98
C ALA A 71 -7.85 -3.89 15.45
N ALA A 72 -8.33 -2.74 15.90
CA ALA A 72 -8.31 -2.33 17.31
C ALA A 72 -9.16 -3.27 18.18
N SER A 73 -10.35 -3.66 17.70
CA SER A 73 -11.23 -4.62 18.37
C SER A 73 -10.61 -6.02 18.44
N GLN A 74 -9.84 -6.43 17.43
CA GLN A 74 -9.13 -7.71 17.42
C GLN A 74 -7.84 -7.67 18.25
N ALA A 75 -7.16 -6.53 18.33
CA ALA A 75 -5.90 -6.37 19.06
C ALA A 75 -6.06 -6.66 20.56
N THR A 76 -7.23 -6.39 21.14
CA THR A 76 -7.52 -6.70 22.56
C THR A 76 -7.63 -8.20 22.83
N TYR A 77 -8.01 -8.99 21.83
CA TYR A 77 -8.12 -10.45 21.92
C TYR A 77 -6.91 -11.17 21.31
N SER A 78 -6.14 -10.50 20.46
CA SER A 78 -4.90 -11.05 19.92
C SER A 78 -3.88 -11.10 21.05
N LYS A 79 -3.39 -12.30 21.36
CA LYS A 79 -2.22 -12.43 22.22
C LYS A 79 -1.08 -11.68 21.54
N PRO A 80 -0.44 -10.69 22.21
CA PRO A 80 0.81 -10.14 21.71
C PRO A 80 1.74 -11.33 21.43
N ALA A 81 2.38 -11.35 20.26
CA ALA A 81 3.48 -12.27 20.06
C ALA A 81 4.45 -12.08 21.23
N GLU A 82 4.79 -13.16 21.93
CA GLU A 82 5.66 -13.06 23.10
C GLU A 82 6.91 -12.31 22.67
N PRO A 83 7.29 -11.22 23.37
CA PRO A 83 8.50 -10.51 23.04
C PRO A 83 9.64 -11.51 23.11
N ILE A 84 10.32 -11.76 21.99
CA ILE A 84 11.53 -12.57 21.98
C ILE A 84 12.54 -11.77 22.81
N THR A 85 12.64 -12.12 24.09
CA THR A 85 13.60 -11.51 25.01
C THR A 85 14.99 -11.99 24.61
N CYS A 86 15.99 -11.12 24.76
CA CYS A 86 17.37 -11.43 24.36
C CYS A 86 17.89 -12.73 24.99
N ALA A 87 17.40 -13.08 26.19
CA ALA A 87 17.71 -14.34 26.86
C ALA A 87 17.17 -15.56 26.10
N THR A 88 15.89 -15.55 25.72
CA THR A 88 15.26 -16.65 24.98
C THR A 88 15.85 -16.82 23.58
N PHE A 89 16.12 -15.71 22.88
CA PHE A 89 16.80 -15.76 21.57
C PHE A 89 18.23 -16.33 21.68
N ALA A 90 19.00 -15.85 22.66
CA ALA A 90 20.36 -16.35 22.87
C ALA A 90 20.36 -17.85 23.18
N GLN A 91 19.39 -18.31 23.97
CA GLN A 91 19.25 -19.72 24.30
C GLN A 91 18.84 -20.56 23.08
N ASP A 92 17.88 -20.11 22.27
CA ASP A 92 17.50 -20.81 21.04
C ASP A 92 18.60 -20.83 19.97
N VAL A 93 19.47 -19.81 19.93
CA VAL A 93 20.67 -19.79 19.09
C VAL A 93 21.69 -20.81 19.57
N ILE A 94 21.92 -20.91 20.89
CA ILE A 94 22.83 -21.90 21.48
C ILE A 94 22.30 -23.33 21.30
N GLU A 95 20.98 -23.51 21.44
CA GLU A 95 20.31 -24.80 21.30
C GLU A 95 20.00 -25.16 19.83
N GLY A 96 20.45 -24.34 18.87
CA GLY A 96 20.36 -24.60 17.43
C GLY A 96 18.93 -24.53 16.86
N ARG A 97 17.97 -24.01 17.62
CA ARG A 97 16.58 -23.83 17.21
C ARG A 97 16.32 -22.53 16.46
N ALA A 98 17.22 -21.55 16.55
CA ALA A 98 17.14 -20.28 15.86
C ALA A 98 18.48 -19.90 15.20
N ASN A 99 18.42 -19.28 14.02
CA ASN A 99 19.60 -18.77 13.32
C ASN A 99 19.81 -17.28 13.64
N LEU A 100 21.06 -16.85 13.84
CA LEU A 100 21.44 -15.43 14.06
C LEU A 100 20.98 -14.49 12.94
N LEU A 101 20.83 -15.00 11.71
CA LEU A 101 20.40 -14.24 10.53
C LEU A 101 18.87 -14.23 10.34
N GLN A 102 18.12 -14.97 11.15
CA GLN A 102 16.67 -14.97 11.08
C GLN A 102 16.16 -13.70 11.76
N ALA A 103 16.24 -12.58 11.03
CA ALA A 103 15.38 -11.44 11.32
C ALA A 103 13.96 -12.00 11.44
N HIS A 104 13.31 -11.77 12.57
CA HIS A 104 11.93 -12.15 12.75
C HIS A 104 11.11 -11.31 11.75
N GLU A 105 10.94 -11.83 10.54
CA GLU A 105 10.07 -11.24 9.53
C GLU A 105 8.65 -11.36 10.06
N HIS A 106 8.25 -10.32 10.79
CA HIS A 106 6.84 -10.06 10.99
C HIS A 106 6.26 -9.79 9.61
N LYS A 107 5.64 -10.82 9.00
CA LYS A 107 4.84 -10.69 7.78
C LYS A 107 3.57 -9.89 8.07
N HIS A 108 3.73 -8.63 8.41
CA HIS A 108 2.68 -7.65 8.21
C HIS A 108 2.77 -7.29 6.75
N GLN A 109 1.77 -7.65 5.95
CA GLN A 109 1.61 -7.02 4.66
C GLN A 109 1.28 -5.55 4.99
N PRO A 110 2.21 -4.59 4.77
CA PRO A 110 1.93 -3.21 5.10
C PRO A 110 0.92 -2.76 4.06
N MET A 111 -0.35 -2.66 4.46
CA MET A 111 -1.30 -1.90 3.67
C MET A 111 -0.85 -0.45 3.78
N ILE A 112 -0.19 0.02 2.73
CA ILE A 112 0.23 1.41 2.60
C ILE A 112 -1.04 2.23 2.43
N PHE A 113 -1.47 2.88 3.50
CA PHE A 113 -2.54 3.87 3.44
C PHE A 113 -1.91 5.22 3.09
N GLY A 114 -2.15 5.67 1.87
CA GLY A 114 -1.77 7.00 1.41
C GLY A 114 -2.64 7.39 0.22
N PRO A 115 -2.73 8.69 -0.14
CA PRO A 115 -3.44 9.13 -1.33
C PRO A 115 -2.90 8.37 -2.54
N ALA A 116 -3.77 7.80 -3.38
CA ALA A 116 -3.34 7.08 -4.59
C ALA A 116 -2.50 7.97 -5.54
N SER A 117 -2.70 9.29 -5.47
CA SER A 117 -1.86 10.28 -6.16
C SER A 117 -0.40 10.27 -5.69
N LEU A 118 -0.16 9.96 -4.42
CA LEU A 118 1.15 9.91 -3.78
C LEU A 118 1.76 8.50 -3.76
N VAL A 119 0.93 7.47 -3.70
CA VAL A 119 1.34 6.06 -3.66
C VAL A 119 1.31 5.49 -5.09
N GLY A 120 2.46 5.53 -5.77
CA GLY A 120 2.64 4.94 -7.11
C GLY A 120 2.31 5.85 -8.30
N GLY A 121 1.89 7.10 -8.06
CA GLY A 121 1.67 8.12 -9.09
C GLY A 121 2.94 8.89 -9.50
N ARG A 122 2.87 9.67 -10.58
CA ARG A 122 3.93 10.64 -10.93
C ARG A 122 3.84 11.83 -9.99
N LEU A 123 4.83 11.97 -9.11
CA LEU A 123 4.96 13.10 -8.18
C LEU A 123 5.47 14.32 -8.94
N THR A 124 4.64 15.35 -9.14
CA THR A 124 4.99 16.52 -9.95
C THR A 124 5.48 17.70 -9.10
N SER A 125 5.09 17.77 -7.82
CA SER A 125 5.53 18.82 -6.90
C SER A 125 6.46 18.32 -5.79
N GLU A 126 7.32 19.20 -5.27
CA GLU A 126 8.22 18.91 -4.14
C GLU A 126 7.45 18.55 -2.86
N ARG A 127 6.34 19.24 -2.61
CA ARG A 127 5.43 18.98 -1.48
C ARG A 127 4.85 17.56 -1.54
N GLU A 128 4.43 17.11 -2.73
CA GLU A 128 3.96 15.73 -2.93
C GLU A 128 5.08 14.71 -2.79
N ARG A 129 6.32 15.05 -3.21
CA ARG A 129 7.49 14.18 -3.00
C ARG A 129 7.81 13.98 -1.53
N MET A 130 7.76 15.04 -0.72
CA MET A 130 7.96 14.94 0.73
C MET A 130 6.83 14.13 1.39
N ALA A 131 5.57 14.38 1.02
CA ALA A 131 4.44 13.64 1.57
C ALA A 131 4.46 12.15 1.17
N ALA A 132 4.78 11.83 -0.09
CA ALA A 132 4.87 10.47 -0.58
C ALA A 132 5.97 9.66 0.12
N GLN A 133 7.07 10.29 0.53
CA GLN A 133 8.11 9.63 1.32
C GLN A 133 7.55 9.04 2.61
N VAL A 134 6.71 9.77 3.34
CA VAL A 134 6.12 9.30 4.61
C VAL A 134 5.32 8.00 4.45
N PHE A 135 4.76 7.78 3.27
CA PHE A 135 3.97 6.59 2.95
C PHE A 135 4.78 5.48 2.25
N GLN A 136 6.11 5.62 2.10
CA GLN A 136 6.95 4.55 1.57
C GLN A 136 7.27 3.51 2.67
N PRO A 137 7.24 2.20 2.36
CA PRO A 137 7.62 1.15 3.33
C PRO A 137 9.03 1.31 3.90
N SER A 138 9.93 1.92 3.14
CA SER A 138 11.33 2.14 3.52
C SER A 138 11.55 3.44 4.30
N TYR A 139 10.54 4.30 4.43
CA TYR A 139 10.66 5.55 5.15
C TYR A 139 10.44 5.32 6.63
N ARG A 140 11.52 5.43 7.39
CA ARG A 140 11.49 5.31 8.84
C ARG A 140 11.23 6.70 9.41
N LEU A 141 10.19 6.82 10.25
CA LEU A 141 10.00 8.02 11.05
C LEU A 141 11.28 8.30 11.88
N PRO A 142 11.65 9.57 12.08
CA PRO A 142 12.81 9.89 12.90
C PRO A 142 12.69 9.21 14.28
N THR A 143 13.74 8.50 14.67
CA THR A 143 13.79 7.76 15.95
C THR A 143 14.35 8.60 17.11
N MET A 144 14.46 9.90 16.91
CA MET A 144 14.98 10.83 17.91
C MET A 144 13.94 11.06 19.02
N SER A 145 14.42 11.32 20.24
CA SER A 145 13.53 11.67 21.36
C SER A 145 12.96 13.08 21.18
N ILE A 146 11.88 13.41 21.90
CA ILE A 146 11.22 14.72 21.82
C ILE A 146 12.21 15.84 22.21
N GLU A 147 13.08 15.58 23.18
CA GLU A 147 14.11 16.51 23.64
C GLU A 147 15.17 16.74 22.55
N GLU A 148 15.58 15.68 21.86
CA GLU A 148 16.54 15.75 20.75
C GLU A 148 15.94 16.41 19.49
N ALA A 149 14.63 16.25 19.26
CA ALA A 149 13.90 16.96 18.21
C ALA A 149 13.84 18.46 18.49
N GLY A 150 13.51 18.86 19.72
CA GLY A 150 13.46 20.28 20.12
C GLY A 150 14.83 20.97 20.05
N LEU A 151 15.91 20.25 20.39
CA LEU A 151 17.27 20.75 20.19
C LEU A 151 17.59 20.99 18.71
N ARG A 152 17.22 20.05 17.84
CA ARG A 152 17.41 20.19 16.39
C ARG A 152 16.60 21.34 15.80
N GLU A 153 15.36 21.51 16.23
CA GLU A 153 14.49 22.63 15.81
C GLU A 153 15.12 23.98 16.20
N ASN A 154 15.67 24.09 17.41
CA ASN A 154 16.39 25.29 17.85
C ASN A 154 17.68 25.53 17.05
N GLU A 155 18.45 24.49 16.74
CA GLU A 155 19.67 24.62 15.92
C GLU A 155 19.37 25.04 14.48
N GLU A 156 18.29 24.55 13.90
CA GLU A 156 17.81 24.94 12.57
C GLU A 156 17.28 26.37 12.57
N MET A 157 16.52 26.77 13.59
CA MET A 157 16.04 28.14 13.78
C MET A 157 17.21 29.13 13.89
N VAL A 158 18.24 28.82 14.68
CA VAL A 158 19.44 29.65 14.81
C VAL A 158 20.22 29.69 13.49
N ARG A 159 20.25 28.59 12.73
CA ARG A 159 20.89 28.53 11.41
C ARG A 159 20.14 29.42 10.40
N GLU A 160 18.81 29.39 10.39
CA GLU A 160 17.98 30.22 9.51
C GLU A 160 18.00 31.70 9.90
N GLU A 161 18.01 32.02 11.21
CA GLU A 161 18.24 33.39 11.70
C GLU A 161 19.63 33.91 11.29
N CYS A 162 20.66 33.07 11.38
CA CYS A 162 22.02 33.43 10.96
C CYS A 162 22.15 33.61 9.44
N GLN A 163 21.39 32.86 8.64
CA GLN A 163 21.38 33.01 7.18
C GLN A 163 20.58 34.24 6.73
N THR A 164 19.50 34.60 7.43
CA THR A 164 18.72 35.82 7.14
C THR A 164 19.42 37.10 7.60
N HIS A 165 20.24 37.05 8.65
CA HIS A 165 21.00 38.21 9.16
C HIS A 165 22.45 38.30 8.63
N GLY A 166 22.94 37.29 7.91
CA GLY A 166 24.26 37.28 7.28
C GLY A 166 24.42 38.23 6.08
N GLY A 167 23.32 38.82 5.57
CA GLY A 167 23.31 39.77 4.46
C GLY A 167 23.26 41.25 4.86
N SER A 168 23.30 41.61 6.15
CA SER A 168 23.13 43.01 6.60
C SER A 168 24.11 43.46 7.68
N LYS A 169 25.38 43.02 7.60
CA LYS A 169 26.48 43.64 8.34
C LYS A 169 27.51 44.25 7.40
N LEU A 170 27.13 45.34 6.74
CA LEU A 170 28.11 46.25 6.14
C LEU A 170 27.60 47.69 6.01
N VAL A 171 26.83 48.21 6.98
CA VAL A 171 26.67 49.66 7.16
C VAL A 171 26.43 49.93 8.64
N LEU A 172 27.48 50.29 9.39
CA LEU A 172 27.47 51.11 10.61
C LEU A 172 28.75 50.85 11.42
N ALA A 173 29.89 51.24 10.87
CA ALA A 173 31.11 51.48 11.64
C ALA A 173 32.07 52.35 10.83
N GLN A 174 31.76 53.64 10.75
CA GLN A 174 32.64 54.80 10.50
C GLN A 174 31.70 56.01 10.67
N GLY A 175 31.80 56.84 11.71
CA GLY A 175 33.04 57.38 12.26
C GLY A 175 33.46 58.52 11.36
#